data_AF-A0A3C0GFS6-F1
#
_entry.id   AF-A0A3C0GFS6-F1
#
_cell.length_a   1.000
_cell.length_b   1.000
_cell.length_c   1.000
_cell.angle_alpha   90.00
_cell.angle_beta   90.00
_cell.angle_gamma   90.00
#
_symmetry.space_group_name_H-M   'P 1'
#
loop_
_entity.id
_entity.type
_entity.pdbx_description
1 polymer ?
#
loop_
_entity_poly.entity_id
_entity_poly.type
_entity_poly.pdbx_seq_one_letter_code
_entity_poly.pdbx_strand_id
1 'polypeptide(L)'
;MKCKSEAFNDWVKGMDQILSETRSVTIDGQPMEASDFHFKDQINKLAKVPLVLDGQAVYPINVWTASDLVHDEIDAINLSEDI
;
A
#
# COMPACT_ATOMS: atom_id res chain seq x y z
N MET A 1 -22.49 1.70 5.70
CA MET A 1 -22.56 0.33 6.26
C MET A 1 -21.20 -0.32 5.99
N LYS A 2 -20.50 -0.85 7.01
CA LYS A 2 -19.18 -1.51 6.80
C LYS A 2 -19.37 -2.97 6.36
N CYS A 3 -18.38 -3.51 5.64
CA CYS A 3 -18.33 -4.92 5.27
C CYS A 3 -18.36 -5.81 6.53
N LYS A 4 -19.05 -6.97 6.46
CA LYS A 4 -19.14 -7.93 7.56
C LYS A 4 -18.10 -9.07 7.48
N SER A 5 -17.36 -9.17 6.38
CA SER A 5 -16.31 -10.19 6.22
C SER A 5 -15.08 -9.81 7.05
N GLU A 6 -14.75 -10.63 8.04
CA GLU A 6 -13.57 -10.45 8.90
C GLU A 6 -12.27 -10.50 8.07
N ALA A 7 -12.10 -11.55 7.26
CA ALA A 7 -10.96 -11.71 6.37
C ALA A 7 -10.72 -10.50 5.45
N PHE A 8 -11.78 -9.97 4.84
CA PHE A 8 -11.66 -8.78 4.00
C PHE A 8 -11.28 -7.55 4.83
N ASN A 9 -11.92 -7.35 5.98
CA ASN A 9 -11.63 -6.20 6.84
C ASN A 9 -10.20 -6.24 7.37
N ASP A 10 -9.67 -7.41 7.71
CA ASP A 10 -8.29 -7.55 8.18
C ASP A 10 -7.28 -7.36 7.05
N TRP A 11 -7.59 -7.86 5.85
CA TRP A 11 -6.80 -7.55 4.66
C TRP A 11 -6.73 -6.05 4.39
N VAL A 12 -7.87 -5.35 4.42
CA VAL A 12 -7.92 -3.88 4.25
C VAL A 12 -7.07 -3.18 5.32
N LYS A 13 -7.16 -3.58 6.59
CA LYS A 13 -6.31 -2.99 7.66
C LYS A 13 -4.82 -3.20 7.41
N GLY A 14 -4.42 -4.38 6.92
CA GLY A 14 -3.02 -4.66 6.62
C GLY A 14 -2.49 -3.81 5.46
N MET A 15 -3.30 -3.66 4.41
CA MET A 15 -3.01 -2.78 3.28
C MET A 15 -2.91 -1.31 3.71
N ASP A 16 -3.89 -0.84 4.48
CA ASP A 16 -3.96 0.52 5.03
C ASP A 16 -2.76 0.84 5.92
N GLN A 17 -2.37 -0.08 6.81
CA GLN A 17 -1.20 0.09 7.65
C GLN A 17 0.08 0.32 6.82
N ILE A 18 0.31 -0.48 5.78
CA ILE A 18 1.49 -0.37 4.93
C ILE A 18 1.47 0.96 4.17
N LEU A 19 0.33 1.30 3.54
CA LEU A 19 0.20 2.55 2.80
C LEU A 19 0.40 3.77 3.71
N SER A 20 -0.08 3.75 4.94
CA SER A 20 0.12 4.83 5.92
C SER A 20 1.58 5.08 6.32
N GLU A 21 2.48 4.13 6.04
CA GLU A 21 3.93 4.27 6.24
C GLU A 21 4.65 4.82 4.98
N THR A 22 3.90 5.08 3.90
CA THR A 22 4.43 5.65 2.66
C THR A 22 4.92 7.07 2.89
N ARG A 23 5.99 7.43 2.18
CA ARG A 23 6.58 8.77 2.23
C ARG A 23 6.55 9.34 0.83
N SER A 24 6.18 10.61 0.69
CA SER A 24 6.19 11.35 -0.57
C SER A 24 7.59 11.82 -0.98
N VAL A 25 8.52 11.90 -0.02
CA VAL A 25 9.90 12.35 -0.24
C VAL A 25 10.94 11.39 0.34
N THR A 26 12.13 11.40 -0.26
CA THR A 26 13.31 10.69 0.23
C THR A 26 13.89 11.36 1.47
N ILE A 27 14.88 10.71 2.11
CA ILE A 27 15.57 11.25 3.30
C ILE A 27 16.26 12.60 2.99
N ASP A 28 16.65 12.81 1.73
CA ASP A 28 17.30 14.03 1.26
C ASP A 28 16.29 15.09 0.78
N GLY A 29 14.98 14.84 0.99
CA GLY A 29 13.90 15.77 0.62
C GLY A 29 13.59 15.84 -0.87
N GLN A 30 14.11 14.90 -1.69
CA GLN A 30 13.73 14.79 -3.09
C GLN A 30 12.41 14.04 -3.24
N PRO A 31 11.59 14.32 -4.27
CA PRO A 31 10.40 13.53 -4.56
C PRO A 31 10.70 12.03 -4.64
N MET A 32 9.83 11.20 -4.09
CA MET A 32 9.95 9.73 -4.13
C MET A 32 9.73 9.21 -5.56
N GLU A 33 10.64 8.37 -6.05
CA GLU A 33 10.57 7.72 -7.35
C GLU A 33 10.40 6.20 -7.23
N ALA A 34 9.89 5.57 -8.29
CA ALA A 34 9.70 4.11 -8.33
C ALA A 34 11.02 3.31 -8.20
N SER A 35 12.16 3.92 -8.51
CA SER A 35 13.48 3.35 -8.32
C SER A 35 13.93 3.31 -6.86
N ASP A 36 13.33 4.10 -5.98
CA ASP A 36 13.77 4.26 -4.60
C ASP A 36 13.52 3.01 -3.76
N PHE A 37 14.38 2.84 -2.76
CA PHE A 37 14.32 1.70 -1.86
C PHE A 37 12.99 1.65 -1.10
N HIS A 38 12.53 2.79 -0.56
CA HIS A 38 11.28 2.87 0.20
C HIS A 38 10.09 2.48 -0.66
N PHE A 39 10.00 3.01 -1.88
CA PHE A 39 8.93 2.68 -2.83
C PHE A 39 8.87 1.18 -3.12
N LYS A 40 10.02 0.58 -3.46
CA LYS A 40 10.13 -0.87 -3.70
C LYS A 40 9.82 -1.70 -2.46
N ASP A 41 10.21 -1.23 -1.28
CA ASP A 41 9.90 -1.90 -0.01
C ASP A 41 8.38 -1.92 0.25
N GLN A 42 7.70 -0.80 0.04
CA GLN A 42 6.23 -0.72 0.17
C GLN A 42 5.53 -1.69 -0.78
N ILE A 43 5.90 -1.72 -2.06
CA ILE A 43 5.39 -2.70 -3.03
C ILE A 43 5.57 -4.14 -2.52
N ASN A 44 6.78 -4.47 -2.05
CA ASN A 44 7.10 -5.80 -1.54
C ASN A 44 6.32 -6.16 -0.27
N LYS A 45 6.04 -5.19 0.60
CA LYS A 45 5.20 -5.37 1.78
C LYS A 45 3.76 -5.64 1.38
N LEU A 46 3.17 -4.84 0.49
CA LEU A 46 1.80 -5.02 0.03
C LEU A 46 1.58 -6.38 -0.64
N ALA A 47 2.53 -6.82 -1.48
CA ALA A 47 2.50 -8.14 -2.12
C ALA A 47 2.51 -9.32 -1.11
N LYS A 48 2.98 -9.08 0.12
CA LYS A 48 3.01 -10.07 1.22
C LYS A 48 1.78 -10.02 2.12
N VAL A 49 0.79 -9.17 1.84
CA VAL A 49 -0.50 -9.15 2.55
C VAL A 49 -1.53 -9.92 1.73
N PRO A 50 -1.63 -11.25 1.93
CA PRO A 50 -2.63 -12.03 1.21
C PRO A 50 -4.02 -11.76 1.76
N LEU A 51 -5.01 -11.73 0.86
CA LEU A 51 -6.38 -11.97 1.25
C LEU A 51 -6.54 -13.48 1.48
N VAL A 52 -6.78 -13.88 2.74
CA VAL A 52 -6.99 -15.28 3.13
C VAL A 52 -8.47 -15.51 3.33
N LEU A 53 -9.11 -16.20 2.40
CA LEU A 53 -10.51 -16.63 2.52
C LEU A 53 -10.55 -18.10 3.00
N ASP A 54 -11.54 -18.41 3.86
CA ASP A 54 -11.67 -19.67 4.59
C ASP A 54 -11.08 -20.90 3.87
N GLY A 55 -9.97 -21.40 4.44
CA GLY A 55 -9.49 -22.76 4.22
C GLY A 55 -8.44 -23.00 3.15
N GLN A 56 -8.22 -22.13 2.14
CA GLN A 56 -7.19 -22.45 1.12
C GLN A 56 -6.79 -21.33 0.14
N ALA A 57 -7.64 -20.33 -0.10
CA ALA A 57 -7.37 -19.37 -1.17
C ALA A 57 -6.59 -18.16 -0.65
N VAL A 58 -5.35 -18.03 -1.12
CA VAL A 58 -4.43 -16.91 -0.86
C VAL A 58 -4.39 -16.07 -2.12
N TYR A 59 -4.92 -14.85 -2.08
CA TYR A 59 -4.87 -13.91 -3.20
C TYR A 59 -3.88 -12.80 -2.89
N PRO A 60 -2.58 -12.94 -3.25
CA PRO A 60 -1.65 -11.84 -3.19
C PRO A 60 -2.00 -10.81 -4.28
N ILE A 61 -1.80 -9.54 -3.98
CA ILE A 61 -1.86 -8.52 -5.03
C ILE A 61 -0.65 -8.67 -5.96
N ASN A 62 -0.84 -8.34 -7.23
CA ASN A 62 0.28 -8.32 -8.17
C ASN A 62 1.10 -7.02 -7.99
N VAL A 63 2.33 -7.05 -8.52
CA VAL A 63 3.29 -5.94 -8.38
C VAL A 63 2.80 -4.63 -9.00
N TRP A 64 2.00 -4.69 -10.08
CA TRP A 64 1.47 -3.50 -10.75
C TRP A 64 0.43 -2.81 -9.87
N THR A 65 -0.54 -3.57 -9.35
CA THR A 65 -1.54 -3.05 -8.41
C THR A 65 -0.89 -2.51 -7.14
N ALA A 66 0.14 -3.18 -6.63
CA ALA A 66 0.91 -2.66 -5.50
C ALA A 66 1.59 -1.33 -5.82
N SER A 67 2.19 -1.21 -7.01
CA SER A 67 2.85 0.02 -7.47
C SER A 67 1.86 1.16 -7.64
N ASP A 68 0.69 0.90 -8.23
CA ASP A 68 -0.35 1.91 -8.44
C ASP A 68 -0.86 2.45 -7.10
N LEU A 69 -1.04 1.59 -6.09
CA LEU A 69 -1.47 2.01 -4.75
C LEU A 69 -0.43 2.89 -4.05
N VAL A 70 0.86 2.59 -4.19
CA VAL A 70 1.92 3.43 -3.60
C VAL A 70 2.00 4.79 -4.31
N HIS A 71 1.80 4.82 -5.64
CA HIS A 71 1.73 6.09 -6.37
C HIS A 71 0.53 6.93 -5.95
N ASP A 72 -0.66 6.33 -5.87
CA ASP A 72 -1.89 7.01 -5.44
C ASP A 72 -1.73 7.64 -4.05
N GLU A 73 -1.10 6.92 -3.12
CA GLU A 73 -0.83 7.45 -1.78
C GLU A 73 0.18 8.61 -1.79
N ILE A 74 1.25 8.53 -2.59
CA ILE A 74 2.22 9.63 -2.74
C ILE A 74 1.53 10.88 -3.30
N ASP A 75 0.69 10.71 -4.32
CA ASP A 75 -0.07 11.81 -4.93
C ASP A 75 -1.06 12.42 -3.93
N ALA A 76 -1.72 11.59 -3.12
CA ALA A 76 -2.63 12.04 -2.08
C ALA A 76 -1.93 12.84 -0.97
N ILE A 77 -0.75 12.39 -0.52
CA ILE A 77 0.09 13.10 0.46
C ILE A 77 0.47 14.47 -0.10
N ASN A 78 1.02 14.52 -1.31
CA ASN A 78 1.44 15.78 -1.94
C ASN A 78 0.27 16.76 -2.09
N LEU A 79 -0.89 16.29 -2.54
CA LEU A 79 -2.09 17.11 -2.66
C LEU A 79 -2.57 17.65 -1.30
N SER A 80 -2.39 16.89 -0.22
CA SER A 80 -2.78 17.32 1.14
C SER A 80 -1.84 18.36 1.73
N GLU A 81 -0.55 18.35 1.35
CA GLU A 81 0.47 19.30 1.80
C GLU A 81 0.43 20.64 1.03
N ASP A 82 -0.16 20.65 -0.17
CA ASP A 82 -0.37 21.83 -1.01
C ASP A 82 -1.59 22.70 -0.58
N ILE A 83 -2.33 22.31 0.47
CA ILE A 83 -3.54 23.00 1.00
C ILE A 83 -3.23 23.68 2.34
#